data_AF-A0A1G3CLR4-F1
#
_entry.id   AF-A0A1G3CLR4-F1
#
_cell.length_a   1.000
_cell.length_b   1.000
_cell.length_c   1.000
_cell.angle_alpha   90.00
_cell.angle_beta   90.00
_cell.angle_gamma   90.00
#
_symmetry.space_group_name_H-M   'P 1'
#
loop_
_entity.id
_entity.type
_entity.pdbx_description
1 polymer ?
#
loop_
_entity_poly.entity_id
_entity_poly.type
_entity_poly.pdbx_seq_one_letter_code
_entity_poly.pdbx_strand_id
1 'polypeptide(L)' 'MGKTIRARFSKGVIKPLEEVDVADGKEVFVTIIEVPTSSKEDAFERSAGGWKGTIDAEKLIKDIYSDRLISTRKTPKL' A
#
# COMPACT_ATOMS: atom_id res chain seq x y z
N MET A 1 12.93 36.26 7.46
CA MET A 1 11.87 35.58 6.68
C MET A 1 12.06 34.08 6.85
N GLY A 2 11.12 33.38 7.47
CA GLY A 2 11.19 31.92 7.62
C GLY A 2 10.70 31.22 6.36
N LYS A 3 11.37 30.14 5.94
CA LYS A 3 10.89 29.24 4.89
C LYS A 3 10.31 27.99 5.55
N THR A 4 9.11 27.59 5.16
CA THR A 4 8.51 26.32 5.58
C THR A 4 8.90 25.27 4.56
N ILE A 5 9.53 24.18 5.02
CA ILE A 5 10.01 23.10 4.17
C ILE A 5 9.21 21.84 4.48
N ARG A 6 8.78 21.12 3.45
CA ARG A 6 8.13 19.82 3.63
C ARG A 6 9.18 18.77 3.94
N ALA A 7 8.94 17.97 4.97
CA ALA A 7 9.81 16.87 5.33
C ALA A 7 8.99 15.60 5.62
N ARG A 8 9.60 14.45 5.36
CA ARG A 8 9.06 13.14 5.73
C ARG A 8 9.79 12.66 6.98
N PHE A 9 9.03 12.32 8.01
CA PHE A 9 9.56 11.63 9.17
C PHE A 9 9.65 10.13 8.90
N SER A 10 10.82 9.53 9.12
CA SER A 10 11.00 8.08 8.99
C SER A 10 12.07 7.60 9.96
N LYS A 11 11.73 6.60 10.79
CA LYS A 11 12.65 5.96 11.74
C LYS A 11 13.37 6.95 12.68
N GLY A 12 12.68 8.00 13.14
CA GLY A 12 13.29 9.01 14.02
C GLY A 12 14.05 10.13 13.27
N VAL A 13 14.13 10.08 11.95
CA VAL A 13 14.86 11.07 11.13
C VAL A 13 13.88 11.91 10.32
N ILE A 14 14.01 13.23 10.41
CA ILE A 14 13.30 14.19 9.56
C ILE A 14 14.09 14.34 8.26
N LYS A 15 13.53 13.87 7.15
CA LYS A 15 14.12 13.98 5.82
C LYS A 15 13.42 15.07 5.02
N PRO A 16 14.08 16.19 4.69
CA PRO A 16 13.52 17.19 3.79
C PRO A 16 13.15 16.58 2.44
N LEU A 17 12.04 17.02 1.85
CA LEU A 17 11.65 16.67 0.48
C LEU A 17 12.16 17.69 -0.54
N GLU A 18 12.68 18.81 -0.08
CA GLU A 18 13.21 19.92 -0.87
C GLU A 18 14.62 20.23 -0.37
N GLU A 19 15.48 20.80 -1.22
CA GLU A 19 16.83 21.19 -0.83
C GLU A 19 16.80 22.28 0.24
N VAL A 20 17.55 22.04 1.32
CA VAL A 20 17.67 22.96 2.45
C VAL A 20 19.03 23.63 2.37
N ASP A 21 19.05 24.90 1.94
CA ASP A 21 20.27 25.72 1.93
C ASP A 21 20.53 26.29 3.35
N VAL A 22 20.95 25.40 4.25
CA VAL A 22 21.37 25.76 5.60
C VAL A 22 22.77 25.21 5.82
N ALA A 23 23.69 26.10 6.21
CA ALA A 23 25.05 25.71 6.51
C ALA A 23 25.11 24.73 7.70
N ASP A 24 25.97 23.72 7.58
CA ASP A 24 26.23 22.75 8.65
C ASP A 24 26.58 23.44 9.97
N GLY A 25 25.94 23.00 11.06
CA GLY A 25 26.15 23.55 12.40
C GLY A 25 25.26 24.74 12.79
N LYS A 26 24.34 25.18 11.92
CA LYS A 26 23.32 26.17 12.30
C LYS A 26 22.11 25.55 12.99
N GLU A 27 21.67 26.19 14.07
CA GLU A 27 20.41 25.86 14.73
C GLU A 27 19.22 26.28 13.87
N VAL A 28 18.23 25.40 13.74
CA VAL A 28 17.00 25.64 12.99
C VAL A 28 15.78 25.35 13.84
N PHE A 29 14.74 26.16 13.68
CA PHE A 29 13.44 25.90 14.30
C PHE A 29 12.65 24.90 13.44
N VAL A 30 12.19 23.81 14.06
CA VAL A 30 11.39 22.77 13.40
C VAL A 30 9.96 22.82 13.93
N THR A 31 9.00 23.12 13.04
CA THR A 31 7.57 23.05 13.35
C THR A 31 6.98 21.80 12.72
N ILE A 32 6.49 20.87 13.55
CA ILE A 32 5.85 19.64 13.09
C ILE A 32 4.35 19.89 12.96
N ILE A 33 3.84 19.80 11.73
CA ILE A 33 2.41 19.85 11.44
C ILE A 33 2.02 18.48 10.91
N GLU A 34 1.21 17.74 11.66
CA GLU A 34 0.71 16.45 11.21
C GLU A 34 -0.27 16.67 10.05
N VAL A 35 0.12 16.23 8.85
CA VAL A 35 -0.75 16.23 7.68
C VAL A 35 -1.44 14.87 7.66
N PRO A 36 -2.79 14.81 7.73
CA PRO A 36 -3.50 13.55 7.63
C PRO A 36 -3.21 12.92 6.27
N THR A 37 -2.47 11.82 6.29
CA THR A 37 -2.23 11.01 5.11
C THR A 37 -3.51 10.23 4.81
N SER A 38 -4.08 10.45 3.62
CA SER A 38 -5.21 9.66 3.12
C SER A 38 -4.82 8.24 2.71
N SER A 39 -3.56 7.85 2.91
CA SER A 39 -3.14 6.47 2.75
C SER A 39 -3.86 5.64 3.82
N LYS A 40 -4.82 4.85 3.37
CA LYS A 40 -5.33 3.71 4.11
C LYS A 40 -4.16 2.74 4.27
N GLU A 41 -3.23 3.02 5.19
CA GLU A 41 -1.98 2.25 5.35
C GLU A 41 -2.26 0.77 5.62
N ASP A 42 -3.49 0.43 6.02
CA ASP A 42 -3.90 -0.94 6.32
C ASP A 42 -5.06 -1.44 5.45
N ALA A 43 -5.30 -0.87 4.26
CA ALA A 43 -6.44 -1.28 3.42
C ALA A 43 -6.42 -2.78 3.06
N PHE A 44 -5.23 -3.31 2.82
CA PHE A 44 -5.03 -4.73 2.50
C PHE A 44 -5.12 -5.62 3.74
N GLU A 45 -4.61 -5.18 4.89
CA GLU A 45 -4.78 -5.91 6.14
C GLU A 45 -6.25 -5.99 6.55
N ARG A 46 -6.98 -4.88 6.37
CA ARG A 46 -8.42 -4.81 6.67
C ARG A 46 -9.29 -5.63 5.70
N SER A 47 -8.82 -5.87 4.48
CA SER A 47 -9.56 -6.70 3.51
C SER A 47 -9.25 -8.20 3.65
N ALA A 48 -8.20 -8.56 4.39
CA ALA A 48 -7.83 -9.96 4.63
C ALA A 48 -8.97 -10.72 5.29
N GLY A 49 -9.41 -11.82 4.65
CA GLY A 49 -10.51 -12.64 5.16
C GLY A 49 -11.91 -12.05 5.01
N GLY A 50 -12.07 -10.89 4.36
CA GLY A 50 -13.39 -10.28 4.11
C GLY A 50 -14.34 -11.12 3.24
N TRP A 51 -13.82 -12.16 2.59
CA TRP A 51 -14.62 -13.15 1.85
C TRP A 51 -15.19 -14.26 2.74
N LYS A 52 -14.76 -14.37 4.00
CA LYS A 52 -15.20 -15.44 4.90
C LYS A 52 -16.70 -15.29 5.19
N GLY A 53 -17.48 -16.30 4.84
CA GLY A 53 -18.93 -16.31 5.00
C GLY A 53 -19.71 -15.63 3.86
N THR A 54 -19.05 -15.07 2.85
CA THR A 54 -19.70 -14.61 1.62
C THR A 54 -19.69 -15.67 0.52
N ILE A 55 -18.79 -16.65 0.63
CA ILE A 55 -18.70 -17.80 -0.27
C ILE A 55 -18.72 -19.11 0.51
N ASP A 56 -19.29 -20.14 -0.11
CA ASP A 56 -19.10 -21.53 0.28
C ASP A 56 -17.77 -22.01 -0.32
N ALA A 57 -16.73 -22.06 0.53
CA ALA A 57 -15.37 -22.34 0.08
C ALA A 57 -15.23 -23.79 -0.40
N GLU A 58 -15.87 -24.73 0.30
CA GLU A 58 -15.84 -26.16 -0.02
C GLU A 58 -16.50 -26.43 -1.37
N LYS A 59 -17.64 -25.80 -1.64
CA LYS A 59 -18.31 -25.89 -2.95
C LYS A 59 -17.46 -25.25 -4.05
N LEU A 60 -16.96 -24.03 -3.83
CA LEU A 60 -16.13 -23.33 -4.81
C LEU A 60 -14.91 -24.16 -5.24
N ILE A 61 -14.24 -24.80 -4.28
CA ILE A 61 -13.10 -25.68 -4.55
C ILE A 61 -13.52 -26.85 -5.45
N LYS A 62 -14.63 -27.53 -5.11
CA LYS A 62 -15.14 -28.67 -5.91
C LYS A 62 -15.50 -28.24 -7.34
N ASP A 63 -16.13 -27.10 -7.50
CA ASP A 63 -16.52 -26.55 -8.80
C ASP A 63 -15.28 -26.26 -9.65
N ILE A 64 -14.25 -25.60 -9.09
CA ILE A 64 -12.97 -25.33 -9.78
C ILE A 64 -12.31 -26.62 -10.28
N TYR A 65 -12.27 -27.67 -9.46
CA TYR A 65 -11.65 -28.94 -9.88
C TYR A 65 -12.49 -29.66 -10.95
N SER A 66 -13.81 -29.58 -10.86
CA SER A 66 -14.72 -30.16 -11.86
C SER A 66 -14.54 -29.47 -13.22
N ASP A 67 -14.48 -28.14 -13.23
CA ASP A 67 -14.31 -27.34 -14.44
C ASP A 67 -12.95 -27.59 -15.13
N ARG A 68 -11.89 -27.85 -14.36
CA ARG A 68 -10.57 -28.19 -14.90
C ARG A 68 -10.54 -29.49 -15.70
N LEU A 69 -11.47 -30.40 -15.45
CA LEU A 69 -11.60 -31.64 -16.21
C LEU A 69 -12.32 -31.42 -17.55
N ILE A 70 -12.98 -30.28 -17.74
CA ILE A 70 -13.71 -29.95 -18.95
C ILE A 70 -12.72 -29.35 -19.97
N SER A 71 -12.28 -30.17 -20.93
CA SER A 71 -11.50 -29.68 -22.06
C SER A 71 -12.41 -29.05 -23.12
N THR A 72 -12.65 -27.75 -23.00
CA THR A 72 -13.43 -26.96 -23.98
C THR A 72 -12.61 -26.44 -25.17
N ARG A 73 -11.28 -26.57 -25.12
CA ARG A 73 -10.41 -26.07 -26.19
C ARG A 73 -10.44 -27.02 -27.39
N LYS A 74 -10.63 -26.44 -28.58
CA LYS A 74 -10.50 -27.17 -29.85
C LYS A 74 -9.06 -27.61 -30.05
N THR A 75 -8.86 -28.83 -30.53
CA THR A 75 -7.54 -29.34 -30.88
C THR A 75 -6.90 -28.43 -31.94
N PRO A 76 -5.67 -27.95 -31.74
CA PRO A 76 -4.98 -27.14 -32.74
C PRO A 76 -4.78 -27.96 -34.01
N LYS A 77 -4.97 -27.31 -35.18
CA LYS A 77 -4.64 -27.91 -36.47
C LYS A 77 -3.14 -27.80 -36.68
N LEU A 78 -2.50 -28.93 -36.99
CA LEU A 78 -1.10 -28.99 -37.42
C LEU A 78 -0.98 -28.58 -38.88
#